data_AF-A0A934G4V3-F1
#
_entry.id   AF-A0A934G4V3-F1
#
_cell.length_a   1.000
_cell.length_b   1.000
_cell.length_c   1.000
_cell.angle_alpha   90.00
_cell.angle_beta   90.00
_cell.angle_gamma   90.00
#
_symmetry.space_group_name_H-M   'P 1'
#
loop_
_entity.id
_entity.type
_entity.pdbx_description
1 polymer ?
#
loop_
_entity_poly.entity_id
_entity_poly.type
_entity_poly.pdbx_seq_one_letter_code
_entity_poly.pdbx_strand_id
1 'polypeptide(L)'
;MQYTNATIDDVKRAQVPHNLFISGLFLFDLLMTPAILALKIGMIGLLIPLLCSGALIAFIYLRGRRTTAWFVDMHWKLAFARAQWLLMGYAISAVLIFFAWLISLSMKDHNMGHIIWTALTRIALMPTLILVLVTAVMEFSSYAQAAKREVPDKLAAAFPPPAV
;
A
#
# COMPACT_ATOMS: atom_id res chain seq x y z
N MET A 1 7.19 -22.18 3.16
CA MET A 1 7.21 -23.14 4.27
C MET A 1 5.81 -23.34 4.80
N GLN A 2 5.33 -24.58 4.95
CA GLN A 2 4.05 -24.86 5.59
C GLN A 2 4.24 -24.98 7.12
N TYR A 3 3.44 -24.26 7.89
CA TYR A 3 3.47 -24.26 9.36
C TYR A 3 2.28 -25.03 9.92
N THR A 4 2.48 -26.33 10.16
CA THR A 4 1.41 -27.26 10.56
C THR A 4 0.82 -26.98 11.94
N ASN A 5 1.56 -26.30 12.81
CA ASN A 5 1.15 -26.01 14.19
C ASN A 5 0.15 -24.84 14.32
N ALA A 6 -0.21 -24.17 13.22
CA ALA A 6 -1.20 -23.09 13.25
C ALA A 6 -2.63 -23.63 13.49
N THR A 7 -3.26 -23.13 14.55
CA THR A 7 -4.68 -23.38 14.82
C THR A 7 -5.56 -22.71 13.77
N ILE A 8 -6.85 -23.08 13.72
CA ILE A 8 -7.82 -22.43 12.83
C ILE A 8 -7.97 -20.94 13.17
N ASP A 9 -7.87 -20.58 14.46
CA ASP A 9 -7.94 -19.19 14.90
C ASP A 9 -6.70 -18.41 14.43
N ASP A 10 -5.51 -19.01 14.47
CA ASP A 10 -4.29 -18.39 13.94
C ASP A 10 -4.39 -18.11 12.44
N VAL A 11 -4.98 -19.03 11.66
CA VAL A 11 -5.22 -18.84 10.22
C VAL A 11 -6.11 -17.63 9.97
N LYS A 12 -7.22 -17.51 10.70
CA LYS A 12 -8.12 -16.35 10.57
C LYS A 12 -7.43 -15.05 10.96
N ARG A 13 -6.65 -15.06 12.05
CA ARG A 13 -5.89 -13.88 12.52
C ARG A 13 -4.77 -13.48 11.56
N ALA A 14 -4.11 -14.44 10.91
CA ALA A 14 -3.08 -14.20 9.90
C ALA A 14 -3.64 -13.59 8.60
N GLN A 15 -4.92 -13.80 8.31
CA GLN A 15 -5.60 -13.20 7.16
C GLN A 15 -5.99 -11.73 7.37
N VAL A 16 -6.20 -11.30 8.62
CA VAL A 16 -6.60 -9.94 8.98
C VAL A 16 -5.74 -8.84 8.35
N PRO A 17 -4.39 -8.85 8.46
CA PRO A 17 -3.57 -7.78 7.91
C PRO A 17 -3.74 -7.64 6.38
N HIS A 18 -3.90 -8.76 5.67
CA HIS A 18 -4.09 -8.76 4.22
C HIS A 18 -5.44 -8.20 3.81
N ASN A 19 -6.53 -8.65 4.45
CA ASN A 19 -7.85 -8.10 4.20
C ASN A 19 -7.92 -6.60 4.48
N LEU A 20 -7.34 -6.18 5.61
CA LEU A 20 -7.30 -4.78 6.00
C LEU A 20 -6.58 -3.93 4.95
N PHE A 21 -5.42 -4.39 4.49
CA PHE A 21 -4.64 -3.66 3.48
C PHE A 21 -5.32 -3.65 2.11
N ILE A 22 -5.90 -4.77 1.66
CA ILE A 22 -6.71 -4.83 0.44
C ILE A 22 -7.89 -3.86 0.50
N SER A 23 -8.66 -3.87 1.59
CA SER A 23 -9.78 -2.92 1.77
C SER A 23 -9.31 -1.47 1.73
N GLY A 24 -8.16 -1.18 2.35
CA GLY A 24 -7.52 0.14 2.28
C GLY A 24 -7.15 0.56 0.87
N LEU A 25 -6.48 -0.31 0.11
CA LEU A 25 -6.10 -0.07 -1.29
C LEU A 25 -7.32 0.27 -2.15
N PHE A 26 -8.42 -0.48 -1.99
CA PHE A 26 -9.64 -0.20 -2.73
C PHE A 26 -10.29 1.12 -2.32
N LEU A 27 -10.44 1.36 -1.02
CA LEU A 27 -11.18 2.51 -0.51
C LEU A 27 -10.40 3.82 -0.69
N PHE A 28 -9.13 3.85 -0.30
CA PHE A 28 -8.31 5.04 -0.28
C PHE A 28 -7.65 5.27 -1.63
N ASP A 29 -7.05 4.25 -2.24
CA ASP A 29 -6.23 4.47 -3.43
C ASP A 29 -7.04 4.38 -4.72
N LEU A 30 -7.88 3.35 -4.88
CA LEU A 30 -8.62 3.10 -6.13
C LEU A 30 -9.88 3.96 -6.25
N LEU A 31 -10.66 4.12 -5.17
CA LEU A 31 -11.93 4.85 -5.21
C LEU A 31 -11.77 6.35 -4.91
N MET A 32 -11.00 6.70 -3.88
CA MET A 32 -10.91 8.09 -3.44
C MET A 32 -10.12 8.98 -4.42
N THR A 33 -9.03 8.48 -5.00
CA THR A 33 -8.22 9.23 -5.97
C THR A 33 -9.03 9.76 -7.16
N PRO A 34 -9.79 8.93 -7.91
CA PRO A 34 -10.66 9.45 -8.98
C PRO A 34 -11.82 10.29 -8.44
N ALA A 35 -12.35 10.00 -7.24
CA ALA A 35 -13.39 10.82 -6.63
C ALA A 35 -12.92 12.26 -6.35
N ILE A 36 -11.70 12.43 -5.85
CA ILE A 36 -11.08 13.75 -5.63
C ILE A 36 -10.96 14.55 -6.93
N LEU A 37 -10.55 13.88 -8.02
CA LEU A 37 -10.44 14.48 -9.33
C LEU A 37 -11.82 14.87 -9.90
N ALA A 38 -12.82 13.99 -9.75
CA ALA A 38 -14.18 14.22 -10.23
C ALA A 38 -14.89 15.36 -9.47
N LEU A 39 -14.71 15.42 -8.14
CA LEU A 39 -15.28 16.44 -7.28
C LEU A 39 -14.55 17.80 -7.35
N LYS A 40 -13.48 17.90 -8.16
CA LYS A 40 -12.67 19.11 -8.32
C LYS A 40 -12.18 19.71 -7.00
N ILE A 41 -11.90 18.84 -6.01
CA ILE A 41 -11.33 19.23 -4.69
C ILE A 41 -9.94 19.88 -4.87
N GLY A 42 -9.30 19.60 -6.01
CA GLY A 42 -7.99 20.13 -6.34
C GLY A 42 -6.87 19.24 -5.79
N MET A 43 -5.64 19.70 -5.99
CA MET A 43 -4.43 18.92 -5.75
C MET A 43 -4.18 18.58 -4.29
N ILE A 44 -4.61 19.45 -3.38
CA ILE A 44 -4.57 19.19 -1.94
C ILE A 44 -5.39 17.94 -1.58
N GLY A 45 -6.43 17.63 -2.34
CA GLY A 45 -7.22 16.42 -2.15
C GLY A 45 -6.39 15.14 -2.26
N LEU A 46 -5.32 15.12 -3.06
CA LEU A 46 -4.44 13.95 -3.22
C LEU A 46 -3.66 13.61 -1.94
N LEU A 47 -3.62 14.52 -0.96
CA LEU A 47 -3.08 14.21 0.36
C LEU A 47 -4.03 13.30 1.16
N ILE A 48 -5.33 13.28 0.87
CA ILE A 48 -6.30 12.48 1.63
C ILE A 48 -6.02 10.97 1.46
N PRO A 49 -5.91 10.40 0.23
CA PRO A 49 -5.55 9.01 0.04
C PRO A 49 -4.20 8.67 0.66
N LEU A 50 -3.21 9.55 0.48
CA LEU A 50 -1.87 9.38 1.02
C LEU A 50 -1.89 9.29 2.56
N LEU A 51 -2.62 10.17 3.24
CA LEU A 51 -2.71 10.18 4.69
C LEU A 51 -3.53 8.99 5.21
N CYS A 52 -4.65 8.65 4.58
CA CYS A 52 -5.46 7.50 4.96
C CYS A 52 -4.70 6.18 4.79
N SER A 53 -4.05 5.99 3.63
CA SER A 53 -3.24 4.81 3.35
C SER A 53 -2.00 4.77 4.23
N GLY A 54 -1.31 5.90 4.44
CA GLY A 54 -0.19 6.02 5.37
C GLY A 54 -0.57 5.67 6.82
N ALA A 55 -1.72 6.15 7.29
CA ALA A 55 -2.24 5.81 8.63
C ALA A 55 -2.56 4.31 8.75
N LEU A 56 -3.13 3.71 7.71
CA LEU A 56 -3.39 2.27 7.67
C LEU A 56 -2.09 1.46 7.73
N ILE A 57 -1.08 1.85 6.96
CA ILE A 57 0.24 1.19 6.95
C ILE A 57 0.92 1.34 8.31
N ALA A 58 0.85 2.52 8.92
CA ALA A 58 1.37 2.77 10.26
C ALA A 58 0.65 1.89 11.29
N PHE A 59 -0.67 1.73 11.18
CA PHE A 59 -1.43 0.83 12.02
C PHE A 59 -0.99 -0.64 11.84
N ILE A 60 -0.81 -1.11 10.60
CA ILE A 60 -0.32 -2.46 10.29
C ILE A 60 1.06 -2.68 10.92
N TYR A 61 1.95 -1.71 10.78
CA TYR A 61 3.29 -1.76 11.39
C TYR A 61 3.21 -1.85 12.91
N LEU A 62 2.49 -0.95 13.58
CA LEU A 62 2.35 -0.92 15.03
C LEU A 62 1.71 -2.19 15.57
N ARG A 63 0.69 -2.72 14.86
CA ARG A 63 0.05 -3.97 15.23
C ARG A 63 0.98 -5.16 15.04
N GLY A 64 1.78 -5.18 13.97
CA GLY A 64 2.76 -6.23 13.69
C GLY A 64 3.95 -6.28 14.64
N ARG A 65 4.12 -5.27 15.50
CA ARG A 65 5.10 -5.28 16.61
C ARG A 65 4.58 -5.95 17.88
N ARG A 66 3.28 -6.23 17.99
CA ARG A 66 2.75 -6.99 19.11
C ARG A 66 3.12 -8.45 18.96
N THR A 67 3.53 -9.09 20.04
CA THR A 67 3.86 -10.51 20.07
C THR A 67 2.58 -11.33 20.25
N THR A 68 2.26 -12.17 19.28
CA THR A 68 1.14 -13.12 19.36
C THR A 68 1.64 -14.53 19.04
N ALA A 69 0.97 -15.26 18.15
CA ALA A 69 1.49 -16.50 17.61
C ALA A 69 2.47 -16.17 16.48
N TRP A 70 3.59 -16.91 16.40
CA TRP A 70 4.61 -16.71 15.37
C TRP A 70 4.02 -16.61 13.96
N PHE A 71 3.10 -17.52 13.63
CA PHE A 71 2.42 -17.55 12.32
C PHE A 71 1.65 -16.25 12.02
N VAL A 72 0.89 -15.75 13.00
CA VAL A 72 0.14 -14.49 12.88
C VAL A 72 1.10 -13.33 12.71
N ASP A 73 2.14 -13.25 13.54
CA ASP A 73 3.11 -12.16 13.52
C ASP A 73 3.90 -12.12 12.20
N MET A 74 4.13 -13.26 11.54
CA MET A 74 4.76 -13.31 10.22
C MET A 74 3.87 -12.69 9.15
N HIS A 75 2.56 -12.94 9.16
CA HIS A 75 1.65 -12.34 8.18
C HIS A 75 1.49 -10.82 8.37
N TRP A 76 1.56 -10.31 9.60
CA TRP A 76 1.61 -8.86 9.83
C TRP A 76 2.89 -8.23 9.26
N LYS A 77 4.05 -8.88 9.47
CA LYS A 77 5.32 -8.42 8.89
C LYS A 77 5.32 -8.49 7.37
N LEU A 78 4.74 -9.54 6.80
CA LEU A 78 4.62 -9.71 5.35
C LEU A 78 3.76 -8.63 4.72
N ALA A 79 2.58 -8.34 5.29
CA ALA A 79 1.70 -7.27 4.82
C ALA A 79 2.40 -5.90 4.90
N PHE A 80 3.13 -5.63 5.99
CA PHE A 80 3.90 -4.40 6.10
C PHE A 80 5.01 -4.30 5.05
N ALA A 81 5.80 -5.36 4.83
CA ALA A 81 6.86 -5.38 3.83
C ALA A 81 6.31 -5.10 2.42
N ARG A 82 5.09 -5.56 2.13
CA ARG A 82 4.42 -5.33 0.85
C ARG A 82 3.84 -3.94 0.73
N ALA A 83 3.33 -3.37 1.83
CA ALA A 83 2.91 -1.99 1.89
C ALA A 83 4.03 -0.99 1.58
N GLN A 84 5.30 -1.36 1.76
CA GLN A 84 6.44 -0.52 1.36
C GLN A 84 6.49 -0.27 -0.16
N TRP A 85 5.99 -1.20 -0.98
CA TRP A 85 5.87 -0.98 -2.42
C TRP A 85 4.86 0.13 -2.74
N LEU A 86 3.75 0.20 -2.01
CA LEU A 86 2.79 1.29 -2.16
C LEU A 86 3.42 2.64 -1.79
N LEU A 87 4.18 2.69 -0.69
CA LEU A 87 4.92 3.90 -0.29
C LEU A 87 5.95 4.34 -1.35
N MET A 88 6.59 3.38 -2.02
CA MET A 88 7.50 3.68 -3.13
C MET A 88 6.74 4.33 -4.30
N GLY A 89 5.53 3.87 -4.60
CA GLY A 89 4.67 4.46 -5.62
C GLY A 89 4.30 5.90 -5.28
N TYR A 90 3.92 6.13 -4.02
CA TYR A 90 3.69 7.49 -3.52
C TYR A 90 4.93 8.37 -3.62
N ALA A 91 6.12 7.86 -3.27
CA ALA A 91 7.36 8.62 -3.36
C ALA A 91 7.68 9.01 -4.81
N ILE A 92 7.57 8.06 -5.76
CA ILE A 92 7.80 8.33 -7.19
C ILE A 92 6.81 9.37 -7.70
N SER A 93 5.52 9.20 -7.41
CA SER A 93 4.48 10.13 -7.85
C SER A 93 4.68 11.53 -7.25
N ALA A 94 5.05 11.63 -5.97
CA ALA A 94 5.34 12.90 -5.31
C ALA A 94 6.52 13.63 -5.96
N VAL A 95 7.59 12.91 -6.31
CA VAL A 95 8.74 13.47 -7.03
C VAL A 95 8.33 13.99 -8.41
N LEU A 96 7.54 13.23 -9.16
CA LEU A 96 7.05 13.66 -10.48
C LEU A 96 6.13 14.88 -10.40
N ILE A 97 5.21 14.93 -9.43
CA ILE A 97 4.35 16.08 -9.17
C ILE A 97 5.19 17.31 -8.79
N PHE A 98 6.21 17.12 -7.95
CA PHE A 98 7.12 18.21 -7.57
C PHE A 98 7.84 18.79 -8.78
N PHE A 99 8.35 17.95 -9.69
CA PHE A 99 8.96 18.44 -10.94
C PHE A 99 7.94 19.11 -11.87
N ALA A 100 6.73 18.58 -12.00
CA ALA A 100 5.67 19.20 -12.78
C ALA A 100 5.33 20.61 -12.24
N TRP A 101 5.35 20.77 -10.92
CA TRP A 101 5.14 22.05 -10.27
C TRP A 101 6.28 23.03 -10.59
N LEU A 102 7.54 22.62 -10.46
CA LEU A 102 8.71 23.45 -10.82
C LEU A 102 8.69 23.90 -12.28
N ILE A 103 8.30 23.01 -13.21
CA ILE A 103 8.17 23.35 -14.64
C ILE A 103 7.06 24.40 -14.82
N SER A 104 5.92 24.24 -14.14
CA SER A 104 4.80 25.19 -14.25
C SER A 104 5.16 26.61 -13.80
N LEU A 105 6.03 26.75 -12.78
CA LEU A 105 6.52 28.04 -12.31
C LEU A 105 7.42 28.76 -13.33
N SER A 106 8.06 28.01 -14.22
CA SER A 106 9.00 28.55 -15.21
C SER A 106 8.28 29.06 -16.47
N MET A 107 6.95 28.89 -16.57
CA MET A 107 6.18 29.25 -17.76
C MET A 107 5.72 30.70 -17.72
N LYS A 108 5.94 31.42 -18.83
CA LYS A 108 5.52 32.82 -19.00
C LYS A 108 4.02 32.99 -19.31
N ASP A 109 3.40 31.98 -19.92
CA ASP A 109 1.96 31.98 -20.24
C ASP A 109 1.19 31.17 -19.19
N HIS A 110 0.27 31.86 -18.50
CA HIS A 110 -0.55 31.29 -17.43
C HIS A 110 -1.48 30.16 -17.92
N ASN A 111 -2.03 30.28 -19.13
CA ASN A 111 -2.94 29.27 -19.68
C ASN A 111 -2.19 27.98 -20.02
N MET A 112 -0.98 28.12 -20.58
CA MET A 112 -0.09 27.00 -20.88
C MET A 112 0.32 26.25 -19.61
N GLY A 113 0.66 27.00 -18.56
CA GLY A 113 1.05 26.44 -17.26
C GLY A 113 -0.04 25.59 -16.63
N HIS A 114 -1.30 26.04 -16.67
CA HIS A 114 -2.44 25.31 -16.10
C HIS A 114 -2.74 23.99 -16.86
N ILE A 115 -2.64 24.00 -18.19
CA ILE A 115 -2.83 22.79 -19.01
C ILE A 115 -1.72 21.76 -18.73
N ILE A 116 -0.47 22.21 -18.69
CA ILE A 116 0.68 21.33 -18.44
C ILE A 116 0.65 20.78 -17.01
N TRP A 117 0.31 21.62 -16.03
CA TRP A 117 0.14 21.19 -14.64
C TRP A 117 -0.90 20.07 -14.50
N THR A 118 -2.07 20.23 -15.10
CA THR A 118 -3.14 19.24 -15.04
C THR A 118 -2.80 17.95 -15.78
N ALA A 119 -2.14 18.04 -16.94
CA ALA A 119 -1.73 16.86 -17.71
C ALA A 119 -0.61 16.07 -17.01
N LEU A 120 0.47 16.75 -16.60
CA LEU A 120 1.63 16.12 -15.97
C LEU A 120 1.26 15.48 -14.63
N THR A 121 0.39 16.11 -13.85
CA THR A 121 -0.10 15.52 -12.60
C THR A 121 -0.78 14.17 -12.83
N ARG A 122 -1.66 14.06 -13.84
CA ARG A 122 -2.40 12.82 -14.09
C ARG A 122 -1.46 11.68 -14.48
N ILE A 123 -0.42 11.99 -15.27
CA ILE A 123 0.63 11.04 -15.64
C ILE A 123 1.48 10.69 -14.41
N ALA A 124 1.80 11.68 -13.57
CA ALA A 124 2.57 11.50 -12.36
C ALA A 124 1.88 10.61 -11.31
N LEU A 125 0.55 10.43 -11.37
CA LEU A 125 -0.19 9.51 -10.50
C LEU A 125 -0.16 8.04 -10.96
N MET A 126 0.24 7.76 -12.21
CA MET A 126 0.27 6.40 -12.75
C MET A 126 1.15 5.43 -11.96
N PRO A 127 2.37 5.81 -11.49
CA PRO A 127 3.19 4.91 -10.67
C PRO A 127 2.47 4.43 -9.40
N THR A 128 1.73 5.31 -8.73
CA THR A 128 0.91 4.92 -7.56
C THR A 128 -0.16 3.91 -7.98
N LEU A 129 -0.92 4.16 -9.04
CA LEU A 129 -1.97 3.23 -9.50
C LEU A 129 -1.41 1.86 -9.89
N ILE A 130 -0.27 1.83 -10.59
CA ILE A 130 0.40 0.58 -10.95
C ILE A 130 0.78 -0.19 -9.68
N LEU A 131 1.37 0.48 -8.69
CA LEU A 131 1.79 -0.17 -7.45
C LEU A 131 0.61 -0.57 -6.57
N VAL A 132 -0.51 0.15 -6.61
CA VAL A 132 -1.79 -0.30 -6.01
C VAL A 132 -2.23 -1.63 -6.59
N LEU A 133 -2.22 -1.77 -7.92
CA LEU A 133 -2.63 -3.03 -8.57
C LEU A 133 -1.64 -4.17 -8.26
N VAL A 134 -0.34 -3.91 -8.33
CA VAL A 134 0.70 -4.89 -7.99
C VAL A 134 0.56 -5.36 -6.55
N THR A 135 0.45 -4.42 -5.61
CA THR A 135 0.31 -4.74 -4.18
C THR A 135 -1.00 -5.46 -3.89
N ALA A 136 -2.12 -5.09 -4.53
CA ALA A 136 -3.38 -5.81 -4.39
C ALA A 136 -3.24 -7.29 -4.81
N VAL A 137 -2.67 -7.56 -5.99
CA VAL A 137 -2.44 -8.94 -6.48
C VAL A 137 -1.55 -9.73 -5.53
N MET A 138 -0.46 -9.10 -5.07
CA MET A 138 0.41 -9.70 -4.07
C MET A 138 -0.42 -10.07 -2.82
N GLU A 139 -1.15 -9.13 -2.25
CA GLU A 139 -1.90 -9.34 -1.01
C GLU A 139 -2.97 -10.41 -1.10
N PHE A 140 -3.69 -10.50 -2.21
CA PHE A 140 -4.60 -11.63 -2.46
C PHE A 140 -3.86 -12.98 -2.43
N SER A 141 -2.66 -13.05 -3.01
CA SER A 141 -1.85 -14.27 -2.97
C SER A 141 -1.39 -14.62 -1.53
N SER A 142 -1.07 -13.61 -0.70
CA SER A 142 -0.68 -13.86 0.70
C SER A 142 -1.85 -14.21 1.60
N TYR A 143 -3.01 -13.65 1.33
CA TYR A 143 -4.25 -14.08 1.97
C TYR A 143 -4.53 -15.57 1.72
N ALA A 144 -4.33 -16.02 0.47
CA ALA A 144 -4.46 -17.44 0.12
C ALA A 144 -3.36 -18.31 0.75
N GLN A 145 -2.12 -17.81 0.86
CA GLN A 145 -1.04 -18.50 1.59
C GLN A 145 -1.39 -18.68 3.07
N ALA A 146 -1.95 -17.64 3.72
CA ALA A 146 -2.39 -17.73 5.11
C ALA A 146 -3.43 -18.85 5.30
N ALA A 147 -4.38 -18.98 4.36
CA ALA A 147 -5.39 -20.05 4.38
C ALA A 147 -4.77 -21.46 4.32
N LYS A 148 -3.64 -21.61 3.62
CA LYS A 148 -2.90 -22.87 3.48
C LYS A 148 -1.89 -23.12 4.61
N ARG A 149 -1.81 -22.23 5.60
CA ARG A 149 -0.78 -22.20 6.64
C ARG A 149 0.64 -22.05 6.08
N GLU A 150 0.79 -21.28 5.01
CA GLU A 150 2.07 -21.06 4.34
C GLU A 150 2.66 -19.70 4.69
N VAL A 151 3.97 -19.68 4.99
CA VAL A 151 4.78 -18.48 5.13
C VAL A 151 5.86 -18.49 4.03
N PRO A 152 6.15 -17.36 3.37
CA PRO A 152 7.24 -17.28 2.40
C PRO A 152 8.59 -17.70 2.99
N ASP A 153 9.37 -18.49 2.24
CA ASP A 153 10.62 -19.07 2.73
C ASP A 153 11.64 -18.01 3.17
N LYS A 154 11.71 -16.90 2.43
CA LYS A 154 12.57 -15.76 2.80
C LYS A 154 12.23 -15.20 4.18
N LEU A 155 10.94 -15.18 4.54
CA LEU A 155 10.49 -14.65 5.82
C LEU A 155 10.69 -15.67 6.94
N ALA A 156 10.43 -16.95 6.67
CA ALA A 156 10.71 -18.04 7.61
C ALA A 156 12.21 -18.20 7.89
N ALA A 157 13.07 -17.96 6.90
CA ALA A 157 14.53 -17.96 7.09
C ALA A 157 15.01 -16.76 7.94
N ALA A 158 14.41 -15.59 7.76
CA ALA A 158 14.74 -14.40 8.54
C ALA A 158 14.22 -14.46 9.99
N PHE A 159 13.09 -15.14 10.20
CA PHE A 159 12.45 -15.32 11.50
C PHE A 159 12.09 -16.78 11.70
N PRO A 160 13.03 -17.62 12.17
CA PRO A 160 12.78 -19.06 12.31
C PRO A 160 11.60 -19.32 13.26
N PRO A 161 10.77 -20.34 12.99
CA PRO A 161 9.69 -20.74 13.89
C PRO A 161 10.26 -21.19 15.24
N PRO A 162 9.53 -20.99 16.35
CA PRO A 162 9.94 -21.51 17.64
C PRO A 162 10.10 -23.03 17.56
N ALA A 163 11.16 -23.56 18.18
CA ALA A 163 11.34 -25.00 18.32
C ALA A 163 10.12 -25.58 19.04
N VAL A 164 9.46 -26.53 18.39
CA VAL A 164 8.30 -27.25 18.90
C VAL A 164 8.75 -28.19 20.00
#